data_AF-A0A8T3Y249-F1
#
_entry.id   AF-A0A8T3Y249-F1
#
_cell.length_a   1.000
_cell.length_b   1.000
_cell.length_c   1.000
_cell.angle_alpha   90.00
_cell.angle_beta   90.00
_cell.angle_gamma   90.00
#
_symmetry.space_group_name_H-M   'P 1'
#
loop_
_entity.id
_entity.type
_entity.pdbx_description
1 polymer ?
#
loop_
_entity_poly.entity_id
_entity_poly.type
_entity_poly.pdbx_seq_one_letter_code
_entity_poly.pdbx_strand_id
1 'polypeptide(L)'
;MGVVSAMNQFIKQLESTNKRSGGEIVGRVIIDILAKRILFIPENENHVKFLAKFLGKKKLIEVLDISRYVGSALRVENGVVAEILVGISGLETWYKEERGQSLHTKQQVIEGKNILFDILLRENVPLIERLKIEVAFV
;
A
#
# COMPACT_ATOMS: atom_id res chain seq x y z
N MET A 1 28.61 -14.09 -4.26
CA MET A 1 27.47 -13.36 -3.65
C MET A 1 26.26 -13.65 -4.52
N GLY A 2 25.29 -14.40 -4.01
CA GLY A 2 24.17 -14.91 -4.81
C GLY A 2 23.20 -13.80 -5.23
N VAL A 3 22.63 -13.92 -6.42
CA VAL A 3 21.56 -13.05 -6.93
C VAL A 3 20.40 -13.10 -5.94
N VAL A 4 20.22 -12.05 -5.15
CA VAL A 4 19.01 -11.90 -4.34
C VAL A 4 17.88 -11.64 -5.34
N SER A 5 17.00 -12.63 -5.54
CA SER A 5 15.86 -12.50 -6.44
C SER A 5 15.01 -11.28 -6.07
N ALA A 6 14.40 -10.64 -7.07
CA ALA A 6 13.44 -9.55 -6.85
C ALA A 6 12.34 -9.96 -5.86
N MET A 7 11.91 -11.23 -5.90
CA MET A 7 11.01 -11.86 -4.93
C MET A 7 11.53 -11.78 -3.49
N ASN A 8 12.78 -12.15 -3.24
CA ASN A 8 13.37 -12.10 -1.90
C ASN A 8 13.50 -10.66 -1.39
N GLN A 9 13.72 -9.68 -2.27
CA GLN A 9 13.72 -8.27 -1.88
C GLN A 9 12.31 -7.78 -1.57
N PHE A 10 11.33 -8.11 -2.41
CA PHE A 10 9.93 -7.73 -2.25
C PHE A 10 9.32 -8.34 -0.98
N ILE A 11 9.50 -9.65 -0.75
CA ILE A 11 9.03 -10.32 0.47
C ILE A 11 9.74 -9.74 1.70
N LYS A 12 11.06 -9.53 1.67
CA LYS A 12 11.77 -8.87 2.79
C LYS A 12 11.24 -7.48 3.07
N GLN A 13 10.90 -6.72 2.03
CA GLN A 13 10.26 -5.41 2.17
C GLN A 13 8.88 -5.56 2.83
N LEU A 14 8.02 -6.48 2.38
CA LEU A 14 6.71 -6.73 3.01
C LEU A 14 6.83 -7.24 4.46
N GLU A 15 7.74 -8.17 4.75
CA GLU A 15 8.00 -8.70 6.09
C GLU A 15 8.45 -7.60 7.08
N SER A 16 9.15 -6.58 6.57
CA SER A 16 9.55 -5.41 7.37
C SER A 16 8.37 -4.47 7.69
N THR A 17 7.23 -4.64 7.01
CA THR A 17 6.03 -3.79 7.16
C THR A 17 4.94 -4.39 8.06
N ASN A 18 4.90 -5.71 8.29
CA ASN A 18 4.25 -6.34 9.45
C ASN A 18 4.21 -7.88 9.41
N LYS A 19 4.25 -8.53 10.58
CA LYS A 19 3.99 -9.97 10.74
C LYS A 19 2.68 -10.19 11.48
N ARG A 20 1.81 -11.08 10.99
CA ARG A 20 0.71 -11.66 11.79
C ARG A 20 0.95 -13.15 12.04
N SER A 21 0.27 -13.66 13.06
CA SER A 21 0.35 -15.04 13.56
C SER A 21 -0.10 -16.06 12.52
N GLY A 22 0.61 -17.19 12.40
CA GLY A 22 0.20 -18.32 11.56
C GLY A 22 0.84 -18.40 10.17
N GLY A 23 1.85 -17.57 9.86
CA GLY A 23 2.58 -17.59 8.59
C GLY A 23 2.04 -16.62 7.52
N GLU A 24 0.95 -15.91 7.83
CA GLU A 24 0.41 -14.85 6.97
C GLU A 24 1.23 -13.56 7.11
N ILE A 25 1.66 -13.01 5.97
CA ILE A 25 2.28 -11.68 5.91
C ILE A 25 1.26 -10.73 5.30
N VAL A 26 0.92 -9.67 6.04
CA VAL A 26 0.11 -8.57 5.52
C VAL A 26 1.02 -7.39 5.28
N GLY A 27 1.38 -7.17 4.03
CA GLY A 27 2.18 -6.00 3.65
C GLY A 27 1.30 -4.81 3.31
N ARG A 28 1.64 -3.64 3.86
CA ARG A 28 0.91 -2.39 3.60
C ARG A 28 1.75 -1.47 2.74
N VAL A 29 1.14 -0.93 1.68
CA VAL A 29 1.79 -0.02 0.74
C VAL A 29 0.92 1.20 0.47
N ILE A 30 1.58 2.31 0.13
CA ILE A 30 0.95 3.46 -0.52
C ILE A 30 1.27 3.39 -2.01
N ILE A 31 0.27 3.67 -2.83
CA ILE A 31 0.39 3.79 -4.29
C ILE A 31 0.30 5.26 -4.65
N ASP A 32 1.34 5.77 -5.30
CA ASP A 32 1.40 7.12 -5.85
C ASP A 32 0.86 7.06 -7.29
N ILE A 33 -0.39 7.46 -7.47
CA ILE A 33 -1.13 7.28 -8.74
C ILE A 33 -0.48 8.09 -9.86
N LEU A 34 -0.08 9.32 -9.57
CA LEU A 34 0.52 10.21 -10.56
C LEU A 34 1.92 9.73 -10.99
N ALA A 35 2.74 9.30 -10.04
CA ALA A 35 4.09 8.83 -10.33
C ALA A 35 4.17 7.33 -10.71
N LYS A 36 3.03 6.62 -10.70
CA LYS A 36 2.90 5.19 -11.03
C LYS A 36 3.91 4.29 -10.29
N ARG A 37 3.99 4.44 -8.96
CA ARG A 37 4.92 3.69 -8.11
C ARG A 37 4.30 3.27 -6.78
N ILE A 38 4.87 2.23 -6.16
CA ILE A 38 4.54 1.81 -4.80
C ILE A 38 5.60 2.31 -3.80
N LEU A 39 5.14 2.66 -2.61
CA LEU A 39 5.95 3.05 -1.46
C LEU A 39 5.64 2.11 -0.30
N PHE A 40 6.65 1.41 0.20
CA PHE A 40 6.53 0.55 1.38
C PHE A 40 6.57 1.38 2.65
N ILE A 41 5.68 1.10 3.61
CA ILE A 41 5.62 1.82 4.87
C ILE A 41 5.91 0.85 6.03
N PRO A 42 7.08 0.93 6.70
CA PRO A 42 7.35 0.13 7.89
C PRO A 42 6.40 0.52 9.04
N GLU A 43 5.95 -0.40 9.91
CA GLU A 43 4.95 -0.13 11.00
C GLU A 43 5.53 0.33 12.36
N ASN A 44 6.84 0.57 12.48
CA ASN A 44 7.47 0.95 13.75
C ASN A 44 7.32 2.46 14.09
N GLU A 45 8.01 2.99 15.10
CA GLU A 45 8.07 4.45 15.36
C GLU A 45 8.43 5.25 14.09
N ASN A 46 9.11 4.63 13.12
CA ASN A 46 9.36 5.27 11.82
C ASN A 46 8.12 5.30 10.92
N HIS A 47 7.07 4.49 11.12
CA HIS A 47 5.74 4.66 10.52
C HIS A 47 5.13 5.98 10.95
N VAL A 48 5.04 6.20 12.26
CA VAL A 48 4.44 7.39 12.84
C VAL A 48 5.32 8.60 12.58
N LYS A 49 6.65 8.48 12.62
CA LYS A 49 7.58 9.54 12.25
C LYS A 49 7.65 9.76 10.74
N PHE A 50 7.50 8.74 9.88
CA PHE A 50 7.43 8.88 8.43
C PHE A 50 6.14 9.57 8.05
N LEU A 51 4.98 9.09 8.54
CA LEU A 51 3.72 9.81 8.41
C LEU A 51 3.85 11.20 9.02
N ALA A 52 4.37 11.42 10.22
CA ALA A 52 4.49 12.75 10.83
C ALA A 52 5.54 13.68 10.17
N LYS A 53 6.57 13.15 9.50
CA LYS A 53 7.63 13.89 8.78
C LYS A 53 7.26 14.15 7.33
N PHE A 54 6.54 13.21 6.70
CA PHE A 54 5.90 13.36 5.40
C PHE A 54 4.71 14.33 5.53
N LEU A 55 3.87 14.16 6.55
CA LEU A 55 2.76 15.03 6.95
C LEU A 55 3.20 16.17 7.89
N GLY A 56 4.48 16.59 7.80
CA GLY A 56 5.20 17.53 8.66
C GLY A 56 4.36 18.47 9.53
N LYS A 57 3.99 18.09 10.75
CA LYS A 57 3.23 18.91 11.72
C LYS A 57 1.80 19.28 11.28
N LYS A 58 0.91 19.42 12.26
CA LYS A 58 -0.54 19.74 12.21
C LYS A 58 -1.03 20.88 11.28
N LYS A 59 -0.17 21.56 10.52
CA LYS A 59 -0.52 22.67 9.60
C LYS A 59 -0.37 22.34 8.11
N LEU A 60 0.01 21.11 7.73
CA LEU A 60 0.51 20.83 6.36
C LEU A 60 -0.44 20.08 5.41
N ILE A 61 -1.66 19.75 5.83
CA ILE A 61 -2.64 19.07 4.96
C ILE A 61 -3.00 19.92 3.72
N GLU A 62 -2.82 21.24 3.78
CA GLU A 62 -3.01 22.14 2.65
C GLU A 62 -1.90 22.05 1.58
N VAL A 63 -0.77 21.37 1.85
CA VAL A 63 0.43 21.36 0.98
C VAL A 63 0.67 19.99 0.31
N LEU A 64 0.14 18.90 0.86
CA LEU A 64 0.24 17.57 0.26
C LEU A 64 -1.08 17.23 -0.42
N ASP A 65 -1.04 17.06 -1.74
CA ASP A 65 -2.17 16.54 -2.51
C ASP A 65 -2.40 15.06 -2.17
N ILE A 66 -3.07 14.81 -1.04
CA ILE A 66 -3.38 13.47 -0.53
C ILE A 66 -4.23 12.69 -1.55
N SER A 67 -4.95 13.37 -2.44
CA SER A 67 -5.80 12.77 -3.48
C SER A 67 -5.02 11.97 -4.54
N ARG A 68 -3.69 12.05 -4.55
CA ARG A 68 -2.84 11.22 -5.43
C ARG A 68 -2.47 9.85 -4.83
N TYR A 69 -2.76 9.60 -3.54
CA TYR A 69 -2.23 8.46 -2.80
C TYR A 69 -3.32 7.52 -2.30
N VAL A 70 -3.37 6.31 -2.88
CA VAL A 70 -4.27 5.24 -2.41
C VAL A 70 -3.53 4.19 -1.60
N GLY A 71 -4.22 3.57 -0.66
CA GLY A 71 -3.67 2.53 0.21
C GLY A 71 -3.92 1.13 -0.35
N SER A 72 -3.04 0.19 -0.04
CA SER A 72 -3.30 -1.22 -0.29
C SER A 72 -2.71 -2.11 0.79
N ALA A 73 -3.40 -3.22 1.04
CA ALA A 73 -2.92 -4.34 1.82
C ALA A 73 -2.81 -5.58 0.92
N LEU A 74 -1.67 -6.28 1.01
CA LEU A 74 -1.42 -7.53 0.31
C LEU A 74 -1.29 -8.65 1.34
N ARG A 75 -2.05 -9.73 1.16
CA ARG A 75 -1.89 -10.97 1.94
C ARG A 75 -0.99 -11.91 1.18
N VAL A 76 0.12 -12.29 1.80
CA VAL A 76 1.10 -13.24 1.27
C VAL A 76 1.09 -14.49 2.14
N GLU A 77 0.92 -15.64 1.49
CA GLU A 77 0.94 -16.96 2.09
C GLU A 77 2.05 -17.77 1.42
N ASN A 78 2.99 -18.30 2.20
CA ASN A 78 4.09 -19.13 1.69
C ASN A 78 4.86 -18.49 0.51
N GLY A 79 5.02 -17.17 0.51
CA GLY A 79 5.70 -16.41 -0.54
C GLY A 79 4.87 -16.12 -1.80
N VAL A 80 3.59 -16.46 -1.81
CA VAL A 80 2.64 -16.20 -2.90
C VAL A 80 1.62 -15.15 -2.45
N VAL A 81 1.36 -14.14 -3.28
CA VAL A 81 0.29 -13.17 -3.01
C VAL A 81 -1.05 -13.88 -3.21
N ALA A 82 -1.81 -14.01 -2.14
CA ALA A 82 -3.10 -14.70 -2.10
C ALA A 82 -4.29 -13.74 -2.22
N GLU A 83 -4.13 -12.50 -1.72
CA GLU A 83 -5.20 -11.50 -1.72
C GLU A 83 -4.62 -10.08 -1.81
N ILE A 84 -5.34 -9.22 -2.53
CA ILE A 84 -5.02 -7.81 -2.64
C ILE A 84 -6.28 -7.02 -2.27
N LEU A 85 -6.16 -6.16 -1.27
CA LEU A 85 -7.15 -5.15 -0.97
C LEU A 85 -6.57 -3.79 -1.39
N VAL A 86 -7.25 -3.09 -2.28
CA VAL A 86 -6.91 -1.71 -2.66
C VAL A 86 -8.04 -0.80 -2.23
N GLY A 87 -7.70 0.32 -1.61
CA GLY A 87 -8.72 1.19 -1.10
C GLY A 87 -8.18 2.55 -0.71
N ILE A 88 -9.01 3.21 0.05
CA ILE A 88 -8.69 4.49 0.66
C ILE A 88 -7.55 4.30 1.66
N SER A 89 -6.55 5.17 1.60
CA SER A 89 -5.46 5.15 2.57
C SER A 89 -6.02 5.52 3.95
N GLY A 90 -5.45 4.96 5.03
CA GLY A 90 -5.85 5.34 6.39
C GLY A 90 -5.73 6.85 6.67
N LEU A 91 -4.94 7.56 5.86
CA LEU A 91 -4.82 9.02 5.87
C LEU A 91 -6.09 9.73 5.38
N GLU A 92 -6.76 9.20 4.36
CA GLU A 92 -8.04 9.76 3.93
C GLU A 92 -9.18 9.38 4.88
N THR A 93 -9.16 8.21 5.52
CA THR A 93 -10.15 7.91 6.57
C THR A 93 -10.12 8.98 7.66
N TRP A 94 -8.92 9.34 8.13
CA TRP A 94 -8.72 10.43 9.08
C TRP A 94 -9.11 11.81 8.51
N TYR A 95 -8.77 12.09 7.24
CA TYR A 95 -9.17 13.35 6.59
C TYR A 95 -10.69 13.48 6.40
N LYS A 96 -11.38 12.40 6.03
CA LYS A 96 -12.84 12.35 5.87
C LYS A 96 -13.54 12.62 7.20
N GLU A 97 -13.01 12.09 8.30
CA GLU A 97 -13.51 12.38 9.65
C GLU A 97 -13.36 13.86 10.02
N GLU A 98 -12.24 14.51 9.66
CA GLU A 98 -12.04 15.93 9.99
C GLU A 98 -12.77 16.92 9.05
N ARG A 99 -12.93 16.59 7.76
CA ARG A 99 -13.39 17.54 6.72
C ARG A 99 -14.69 17.14 6.02
N GLY A 100 -15.23 15.94 6.29
CA GLY A 100 -16.50 15.46 5.75
C GLY A 100 -16.51 15.14 4.25
N GLN A 101 -15.36 15.07 3.60
CA GLN A 101 -15.24 14.80 2.16
C GLN A 101 -14.32 13.61 1.90
N SER A 102 -14.73 12.71 0.99
CA SER A 102 -13.83 11.71 0.43
C SER A 102 -12.90 12.39 -0.57
N LEU A 103 -11.61 12.07 -0.50
CA LEU A 103 -10.58 12.61 -1.37
C LEU A 103 -10.41 11.79 -2.66
N HIS A 104 -10.65 10.48 -2.60
CA HIS A 104 -10.44 9.60 -3.75
C HIS A 104 -11.77 9.21 -4.42
N THR A 105 -11.82 9.40 -5.72
CA THR A 105 -12.87 8.88 -6.59
C THR A 105 -12.70 7.37 -6.77
N LYS A 106 -13.81 6.69 -7.12
CA LYS A 106 -13.79 5.27 -7.53
C LYS A 106 -12.74 4.99 -8.62
N GLN A 107 -12.54 5.93 -9.55
CA GLN A 107 -11.58 5.79 -10.64
C GLN A 107 -10.13 5.82 -10.15
N GLN A 108 -9.80 6.66 -9.15
CA GLN A 108 -8.46 6.70 -8.55
C GLN A 108 -8.12 5.39 -7.82
N VAL A 109 -9.07 4.78 -7.11
CA VAL A 109 -8.83 3.49 -6.43
C VAL A 109 -8.64 2.36 -7.46
N ILE A 110 -9.41 2.37 -8.55
CA ILE A 110 -9.24 1.41 -9.66
C ILE A 110 -7.87 1.60 -10.33
N GLU A 111 -7.44 2.84 -10.57
CA GLU A 111 -6.12 3.14 -11.13
C GLU A 111 -5.00 2.64 -10.20
N GLY A 112 -5.12 2.87 -8.89
CA GLY A 112 -4.18 2.34 -7.92
C GLY A 112 -4.07 0.82 -7.96
N LYS A 113 -5.20 0.12 -8.10
CA LYS A 113 -5.23 -1.33 -8.27
C LYS A 113 -4.48 -1.78 -9.50
N ASN A 114 -4.66 -1.09 -10.64
CA ASN A 114 -3.97 -1.43 -11.88
C ASN A 114 -2.45 -1.21 -11.74
N ILE A 115 -2.02 -0.07 -11.20
CA ILE A 115 -0.61 0.24 -10.95
C ILE A 115 0.05 -0.83 -10.06
N LEU A 116 -0.62 -1.21 -8.97
CA LEU A 116 -0.11 -2.25 -8.07
C LEU A 116 0.06 -3.58 -8.81
N PHE A 117 -0.96 -4.00 -9.55
CA PHE A 117 -0.94 -5.25 -10.29
C PHE A 117 0.17 -5.28 -11.35
N ASP A 118 0.34 -4.20 -12.11
CA ASP A 118 1.39 -4.08 -13.13
C ASP A 118 2.79 -4.19 -12.51
N ILE A 119 3.00 -3.57 -11.34
CA ILE A 119 4.27 -3.67 -10.62
C ILE A 119 4.51 -5.10 -10.13
N LEU A 120 3.51 -5.77 -9.55
CA LEU A 120 3.65 -7.16 -9.10
C LEU A 120 4.04 -8.09 -10.25
N LEU A 121 3.43 -7.91 -11.43
CA LEU A 121 3.78 -8.67 -12.63
C LEU A 121 5.20 -8.36 -13.11
N ARG A 122 5.58 -7.08 -13.19
CA ARG A 122 6.90 -6.65 -13.65
C ARG A 122 8.03 -7.15 -12.75
N GLU A 123 7.81 -7.18 -11.44
CA GLU A 123 8.77 -7.69 -10.46
C GLU A 123 8.77 -9.23 -10.35
N ASN A 124 7.98 -9.92 -11.19
CA ASN A 124 7.80 -11.38 -11.18
C ASN A 124 7.36 -11.93 -9.80
N VAL A 125 6.45 -11.22 -9.12
CA VAL A 125 5.89 -11.67 -7.85
C VAL A 125 4.88 -12.80 -8.10
N PRO A 126 5.03 -13.98 -7.45
CA PRO A 126 4.07 -15.07 -7.59
C PRO A 126 2.67 -14.69 -7.09
N LEU A 127 1.65 -14.95 -7.90
CA LEU A 127 0.24 -14.74 -7.60
C LEU A 127 -0.47 -16.10 -7.55
N ILE A 128 -1.41 -16.28 -6.62
CA ILE A 128 -2.25 -17.48 -6.61
C ILE A 128 -3.16 -17.52 -7.85
N GLU A 129 -3.42 -18.70 -8.41
CA GLU A 129 -4.23 -18.84 -9.64
C GLU A 129 -5.61 -18.18 -9.55
N ARG A 130 -6.21 -18.15 -8.35
CA ARG A 130 -7.48 -17.49 -8.07
C ARG A 130 -7.28 -16.31 -7.14
N LEU A 131 -6.49 -15.34 -7.59
CA LEU A 131 -6.20 -14.13 -6.81
C LEU A 131 -7.49 -13.38 -6.49
N LYS A 132 -7.74 -13.18 -5.19
CA LYS A 132 -8.84 -12.34 -4.72
C LYS A 132 -8.39 -10.88 -4.72
N ILE A 133 -9.03 -10.05 -5.54
CA ILE A 133 -8.79 -8.61 -5.60
C ILE A 133 -10.04 -7.88 -5.15
N GLU A 134 -9.94 -7.16 -4.04
CA GLU A 134 -11.02 -6.35 -3.49
C GLU A 134 -10.70 -4.87 -3.64
N VAL A 135 -11.74 -4.09 -3.91
CA VAL A 135 -11.67 -2.63 -3.96
C VAL A 135 -12.62 -2.08 -2.92
N ALA A 136 -12.08 -1.37 -1.94
CA ALA A 136 -12.85 -0.72 -0.88
C ALA A 136 -13.00 0.77 -1.14
N PHE A 137 -14.24 1.25 -1.06
CA PHE A 137 -14.61 2.66 -1.11
C PHE A 137 -15.20 3.05 0.25
N VAL A 138 -15.06 4.32 0.66
CA VAL A 138 -15.52 4.84 1.96
C VAL A 138 -16.75 5.72 1.76
#